data_AF-U5Q5Z1-F1
#
_entry.id   AF-U5Q5Z1-F1
#
_cell.length_a   1.000
_cell.length_b   1.000
_cell.length_c   1.000
_cell.angle_alpha   90.00
_cell.angle_beta   90.00
_cell.angle_gamma   90.00
#
_symmetry.space_group_name_H-M   'P 1'
#
loop_
_entity.id
_entity.type
_entity.pdbx_description
1 polymer ?
#
loop_
_entity_poly.entity_id
_entity_poly.type
_entity_poly.pdbx_seq_one_letter_code
_entity_poly.pdbx_strand_id
1 'polypeptide(L)'
;MRKDKIDNKVLLRFISGKASEEEKCEILEWIEGNDANMENFIKLKNDYVYNQMAGYNRISRRRVFINKTLKYAALFIALIMVNYAGFYLYQSFKPSVEYQQKTASFKYLVNSGVKGVVDLPDGSKVWLNSSSYIICPERFSNICREIELIGEGYFEVVPDKNWPMIIKTSKDLTIKVTGTSFNLSSYPDDDKLILTLISGEVTVINQRINKEFKMTPNQELVLKQDSLKMSNNANIPNNTAWKNGLLLFDNTPMKEVIKKMERWYGITIVVKDNEIYDYRFTAKFRSESVSQVLEILNFSSKIKYNIEGTVITLFVS
;
A
#
# COMPACT_ATOMS: atom_id res chain seq x y z
N MET A 1 -26.18 -111.45 -12.05
CA MET A 1 -26.00 -110.81 -13.39
C MET A 1 -25.14 -109.57 -13.19
N ARG A 2 -23.85 -109.59 -13.58
CA ARG A 2 -22.99 -108.40 -13.51
C ARG A 2 -23.40 -107.44 -14.64
N LYS A 3 -23.76 -106.19 -14.32
CA LYS A 3 -23.96 -105.13 -15.31
C LYS A 3 -22.57 -104.61 -15.71
N ASP A 4 -22.12 -104.92 -16.92
CA ASP A 4 -20.80 -104.51 -17.41
C ASP A 4 -20.69 -103.00 -17.74
N LYS A 5 -21.76 -102.22 -17.57
CA LYS A 5 -21.75 -100.80 -17.92
C LYS A 5 -22.73 -99.98 -17.06
N ILE A 6 -22.19 -99.02 -16.30
CA ILE A 6 -22.97 -97.96 -15.63
C ILE A 6 -23.02 -96.72 -16.55
N ASP A 7 -24.17 -96.02 -16.57
CA ASP A 7 -24.33 -94.76 -17.30
C ASP A 7 -23.50 -93.64 -16.66
N ASN A 8 -22.74 -92.90 -17.48
CA ASN A 8 -21.98 -91.71 -17.06
C ASN A 8 -22.85 -90.69 -16.30
N LYS A 9 -24.16 -90.60 -16.57
CA LYS A 9 -25.08 -89.73 -15.81
C LYS A 9 -25.24 -90.16 -14.36
N VAL A 10 -25.21 -91.46 -14.09
CA VAL A 10 -25.29 -92.04 -12.73
C VAL A 10 -23.97 -91.76 -11.99
N LEU A 11 -22.83 -91.96 -12.66
CA LEU A 11 -21.50 -91.63 -12.12
C LEU A 11 -21.36 -90.13 -11.80
N LEU A 12 -21.85 -89.24 -12.67
CA LEU A 12 -21.84 -87.79 -12.41
C LEU A 12 -22.75 -87.38 -11.25
N ARG A 13 -23.89 -88.06 -11.06
CA ARG A 13 -24.74 -87.84 -9.88
C ARG A 13 -24.04 -88.25 -8.59
N PHE A 14 -23.27 -89.34 -8.61
CA PHE A 14 -22.45 -89.75 -7.48
C PHE A 14 -21.34 -88.75 -7.18
N ILE A 15 -20.57 -88.32 -8.18
CA ILE A 15 -19.48 -87.34 -8.02
C ILE A 15 -20.02 -85.98 -7.53
N SER A 16 -21.23 -85.58 -7.95
CA SER A 16 -21.87 -84.33 -7.53
C SER A 16 -22.63 -84.42 -6.20
N GLY A 17 -22.66 -85.58 -5.54
CA GLY A 17 -23.31 -85.80 -4.25
C GLY A 17 -24.84 -85.95 -4.29
N LYS A 18 -25.42 -86.22 -5.47
CA LYS A 18 -26.88 -86.30 -5.72
C LYS A 18 -27.39 -87.71 -6.05
N ALA A 19 -26.57 -88.74 -5.86
CA ALA A 19 -26.98 -90.14 -6.08
C ALA A 19 -27.84 -90.67 -4.92
N SER A 20 -28.82 -91.53 -5.22
CA SER A 20 -29.58 -92.26 -4.19
C SER A 20 -28.71 -93.31 -3.48
N GLU A 21 -29.13 -93.81 -2.31
CA GLU A 21 -28.37 -94.85 -1.59
C GLU A 21 -28.21 -96.15 -2.41
N GLU A 22 -29.24 -96.52 -3.18
CA GLU A 22 -29.19 -97.66 -4.10
C GLU A 22 -28.16 -97.46 -5.21
N GLU A 23 -28.10 -96.25 -5.79
CA GLU A 23 -27.11 -95.89 -6.82
C GLU A 23 -25.67 -95.88 -6.24
N LYS A 24 -25.49 -95.47 -4.98
CA LYS A 24 -24.17 -95.47 -4.32
C LYS A 24 -23.63 -96.90 -4.18
N CYS A 25 -24.44 -97.84 -3.71
CA CYS A 25 -24.03 -99.24 -3.58
C CYS A 25 -23.66 -99.85 -4.94
N GLU A 26 -24.48 -99.62 -5.97
CA GLU A 26 -24.23 -100.13 -7.33
C GLU A 26 -22.92 -99.59 -7.93
N ILE A 27 -22.61 -98.31 -7.69
CA ILE A 27 -21.38 -97.67 -8.17
C ILE A 27 -20.15 -98.18 -7.41
N LEU A 28 -20.25 -98.37 -6.09
CA LEU A 28 -19.16 -98.91 -5.27
C LEU A 28 -18.80 -100.34 -5.70
N GLU A 29 -19.80 -101.21 -5.90
CA GLU A 29 -19.57 -102.57 -6.41
C GLU A 29 -18.96 -102.58 -7.83
N TRP A 30 -19.38 -101.65 -8.69
CA TRP A 30 -18.83 -101.52 -10.05
C TRP A 30 -17.40 -101.01 -10.08
N ILE A 31 -17.04 -100.09 -9.16
CA ILE A 31 -15.67 -99.59 -8.99
C ILE A 31 -14.76 -100.69 -8.45
N GLU A 32 -15.20 -101.46 -7.44
CA GLU A 32 -14.42 -102.53 -6.82
C GLU A 32 -14.27 -103.78 -7.73
N GLY A 33 -15.15 -103.95 -8.71
CA GLY A 33 -15.19 -105.13 -9.57
C GLY A 33 -14.11 -105.21 -10.66
N ASN A 34 -13.46 -104.09 -11.05
CA ASN A 34 -12.45 -104.04 -12.12
C ASN A 34 -11.61 -102.75 -12.06
N ASP A 35 -10.28 -102.87 -12.14
CA ASP A 35 -9.34 -101.73 -12.20
C ASP A 35 -9.63 -100.75 -13.35
N ALA A 36 -10.11 -101.24 -14.50
CA ALA A 36 -10.49 -100.38 -15.64
C ALA A 36 -11.71 -99.50 -15.34
N ASN A 37 -12.63 -99.95 -14.48
CA ASN A 37 -13.78 -99.17 -14.05
C ASN A 37 -13.35 -98.07 -13.08
N MET A 38 -12.44 -98.40 -12.16
CA MET A 38 -11.81 -97.43 -11.26
C MET A 38 -11.08 -96.34 -12.05
N GLU A 39 -10.29 -96.69 -13.07
CA GLU A 39 -9.58 -95.70 -13.89
C GLU A 39 -10.56 -94.77 -14.63
N ASN A 40 -11.64 -95.32 -15.20
CA ASN A 40 -12.66 -94.54 -15.88
C ASN A 40 -13.40 -93.61 -14.89
N PHE A 41 -13.71 -94.09 -13.69
CA PHE A 41 -14.30 -93.28 -12.62
C PHE A 41 -13.37 -92.14 -12.17
N ILE A 42 -12.08 -92.43 -11.97
CA ILE A 42 -11.06 -91.42 -11.59
C ILE A 42 -10.95 -90.36 -12.68
N LYS A 43 -10.93 -90.75 -13.96
CA LYS A 43 -10.89 -89.81 -15.08
C LYS A 43 -12.12 -88.89 -15.09
N LEU A 44 -13.32 -89.47 -14.96
CA LEU A 44 -14.57 -88.72 -14.92
C LEU A 44 -14.64 -87.77 -13.71
N LYS A 45 -14.17 -88.23 -12.55
CA LYS A 45 -14.08 -87.42 -11.32
C LYS A 45 -13.09 -86.27 -11.48
N ASN A 46 -11.91 -86.53 -12.05
CA ASN A 46 -10.91 -85.51 -12.29
C ASN A 46 -11.41 -84.46 -13.28
N ASP A 47 -12.08 -84.86 -14.36
CA ASP A 47 -12.70 -83.94 -15.32
C ASP A 47 -13.81 -83.09 -14.67
N TYR A 48 -14.65 -83.69 -13.82
CA TYR A 48 -15.70 -82.96 -13.09
C TYR A 48 -15.10 -81.93 -12.12
N VAL A 49 -14.12 -82.34 -11.31
CA VAL A 49 -13.44 -81.46 -10.34
C VAL A 49 -12.65 -80.35 -11.04
N TYR A 50 -11.94 -80.67 -12.14
CA TYR A 50 -11.23 -79.68 -12.95
C TYR A 50 -12.16 -78.63 -13.53
N ASN A 51 -13.30 -79.03 -14.10
CA ASN A 51 -14.29 -78.10 -14.63
C ASN A 51 -14.96 -77.25 -13.54
N GLN A 52 -15.17 -77.81 -12.33
CA GLN A 52 -15.71 -77.07 -11.19
C GLN A 52 -14.69 -76.04 -10.64
N MET A 53 -13.40 -76.40 -10.60
CA MET A 53 -12.30 -75.50 -10.23
C MET A 53 -12.04 -74.42 -11.29
N ALA A 54 -12.18 -74.75 -12.58
CA ALA A 54 -12.10 -73.78 -13.66
C ALA A 54 -13.22 -72.72 -13.57
N GLY A 55 -14.38 -73.07 -13.01
CA GLY A 55 -15.45 -72.13 -12.67
C GLY A 55 -15.09 -71.16 -11.53
N TYR A 56 -14.27 -71.59 -10.55
CA TYR A 56 -13.81 -70.76 -9.43
C TYR A 56 -12.74 -69.72 -9.84
N ASN A 57 -11.94 -70.03 -10.86
CA ASN A 57 -10.94 -69.12 -11.40
C ASN A 57 -11.48 -68.06 -12.38
N ARG A 58 -12.81 -67.93 -12.52
CA ARG A 58 -13.43 -66.67 -12.98
C ARG A 58 -13.49 -65.65 -11.83
N ILE A 59 -12.35 -65.36 -11.21
CA ILE A 59 -12.15 -64.03 -10.65
C ILE A 59 -12.23 -63.10 -11.86
N SER A 60 -13.32 -62.36 -11.94
CA SER A 60 -13.43 -61.24 -12.85
C SER A 60 -12.28 -60.29 -12.56
N ARG A 61 -11.16 -60.45 -13.27
CA ARG A 61 -10.35 -59.30 -13.66
C ARG A 61 -11.28 -58.50 -14.56
N ARG A 62 -12.13 -57.69 -13.93
CA ARG A 62 -12.71 -56.52 -14.56
C ARG A 62 -11.47 -55.68 -14.89
N ARG A 63 -10.86 -55.94 -16.04
CA ARG A 63 -9.99 -54.95 -16.68
C ARG A 63 -10.89 -53.74 -16.71
N VAL A 64 -10.60 -52.77 -15.84
CA VAL A 64 -11.11 -51.43 -16.06
C VAL A 64 -10.47 -51.07 -17.38
N PHE A 65 -11.19 -51.32 -18.46
CA PHE A 65 -10.96 -50.64 -19.72
C PHE A 65 -11.18 -49.18 -19.34
N ILE A 66 -10.11 -48.51 -18.91
CA ILE A 66 -10.08 -47.06 -18.94
C ILE A 66 -10.24 -46.79 -20.43
N ASN A 67 -11.49 -46.58 -20.85
CA ASN A 67 -11.83 -46.28 -22.23
C ASN A 67 -10.87 -45.20 -22.67
N LYS A 68 -10.28 -45.31 -23.86
CA LYS A 68 -9.31 -44.31 -24.33
C LYS A 68 -9.87 -42.88 -24.20
N THR A 69 -11.20 -42.73 -24.27
CA THR A 69 -11.96 -41.51 -23.98
C THR A 69 -11.76 -40.93 -22.57
N LEU A 70 -11.62 -41.74 -21.52
CA LEU A 70 -11.29 -41.27 -20.17
C LEU A 70 -9.88 -40.68 -20.09
N LYS A 71 -8.93 -41.22 -20.86
CA LYS A 71 -7.58 -40.65 -20.97
C LYS A 71 -7.62 -39.31 -21.71
N TYR A 72 -8.39 -39.22 -22.80
CA TYR A 72 -8.59 -37.96 -23.53
C TYR A 72 -9.36 -36.92 -22.70
N ALA A 73 -10.35 -37.33 -21.92
CA ALA A 73 -11.09 -36.45 -21.01
C ALA A 73 -10.19 -35.90 -19.90
N ALA A 74 -9.33 -36.73 -19.31
CA ALA A 74 -8.35 -36.28 -18.32
C ALA A 74 -7.34 -35.28 -18.91
N LEU A 75 -6.90 -35.48 -20.16
CA LEU A 75 -6.05 -34.52 -20.88
C LEU A 75 -6.78 -33.20 -21.14
N PHE A 76 -8.06 -33.24 -21.49
CA PHE A 76 -8.87 -32.05 -21.72
C PHE A 76 -9.10 -31.25 -20.42
N ILE A 77 -9.40 -31.94 -19.32
CA ILE A 77 -9.55 -31.33 -17.99
C ILE A 77 -8.22 -30.71 -17.53
N ALA A 78 -7.10 -31.43 -17.71
CA ALA A 78 -5.77 -30.90 -17.40
C ALA A 78 -5.46 -29.64 -18.22
N LEU A 79 -5.82 -29.63 -19.51
CA LEU A 79 -5.64 -28.47 -20.37
C LEU A 79 -6.47 -27.27 -19.88
N ILE A 80 -7.73 -27.49 -19.50
CA ILE A 80 -8.59 -26.44 -18.92
C ILE A 80 -8.00 -25.92 -17.60
N MET A 81 -7.54 -26.82 -16.72
CA MET A 81 -6.94 -26.41 -15.44
C MET A 81 -5.65 -25.62 -15.63
N VAL A 82 -4.80 -26.00 -16.58
CA VAL A 82 -3.58 -25.25 -16.91
C VAL A 82 -3.92 -23.88 -17.46
N ASN A 83 -4.92 -23.77 -18.35
CA ASN A 83 -5.38 -22.48 -18.86
C ASN A 83 -6.02 -21.62 -17.78
N TYR A 84 -6.83 -22.21 -16.89
CA TYR A 84 -7.46 -21.51 -15.78
C TYR A 84 -6.43 -21.04 -14.75
N ALA A 85 -5.47 -21.89 -14.38
CA ALA A 85 -4.35 -21.52 -13.51
C ALA A 85 -3.46 -20.46 -14.15
N GLY A 86 -3.19 -20.56 -15.46
CA GLY A 86 -2.48 -19.55 -16.23
C GLY A 86 -3.22 -18.22 -16.26
N PHE A 87 -4.54 -18.23 -16.41
CA PHE A 87 -5.38 -17.03 -16.34
C PHE A 87 -5.42 -16.43 -14.93
N TYR A 88 -5.52 -17.27 -13.90
CA TYR A 88 -5.51 -16.84 -12.51
C TYR A 88 -4.15 -16.25 -12.11
N LEU A 89 -3.06 -16.91 -12.52
CA LEU A 89 -1.70 -16.39 -12.38
C LEU A 89 -1.52 -15.11 -13.19
N TYR A 90 -2.00 -15.05 -14.42
CA TYR A 90 -1.95 -13.83 -15.24
C TYR A 90 -2.70 -12.67 -14.57
N GLN A 91 -3.85 -12.91 -13.96
CA GLN A 91 -4.54 -11.88 -13.17
C GLN A 91 -3.80 -11.53 -11.88
N SER A 92 -3.23 -12.51 -11.16
CA SER A 92 -2.48 -12.28 -9.91
C SER A 92 -1.13 -11.59 -10.16
N PHE A 93 -0.56 -11.79 -11.34
CA PHE A 93 0.68 -11.20 -11.82
C PHE A 93 0.43 -10.11 -12.87
N LYS A 94 -0.80 -9.60 -13.04
CA LYS A 94 -0.94 -8.29 -13.66
C LYS A 94 -0.17 -7.36 -12.72
N PRO A 95 0.99 -6.81 -13.12
CA PRO A 95 1.46 -5.63 -12.41
C PRO A 95 0.26 -4.70 -12.44
N SER A 96 -0.10 -4.11 -11.29
CA SER A 96 -0.88 -2.88 -11.36
C SER A 96 -0.09 -2.03 -12.32
N VAL A 97 -0.58 -1.88 -13.56
CA VAL A 97 -0.07 -0.89 -14.47
C VAL A 97 -0.54 0.39 -13.82
N GLU A 98 0.22 0.83 -12.81
CA GLU A 98 0.34 2.21 -12.47
C GLU A 98 0.84 2.80 -13.78
N TYR A 99 -0.12 3.27 -14.58
CA TYR A 99 0.19 4.10 -15.71
C TYR A 99 0.98 5.25 -15.10
N GLN A 100 2.31 5.15 -15.15
CA GLN A 100 3.20 6.27 -15.17
C GLN A 100 2.97 7.00 -16.50
N GLN A 101 1.73 7.41 -16.76
CA GLN A 101 1.56 8.70 -17.38
C GLN A 101 2.33 9.61 -16.45
N LYS A 102 3.39 10.20 -16.99
CA LYS A 102 4.09 11.31 -16.37
C LYS A 102 3.05 12.39 -16.20
N THR A 103 2.27 12.31 -15.11
CA THR A 103 1.16 13.22 -14.84
C THR A 103 1.79 14.59 -14.90
N ALA A 104 1.28 15.45 -15.77
CA ALA A 104 1.78 16.81 -15.86
C ALA A 104 1.71 17.39 -14.44
N SER A 105 2.85 17.86 -13.93
CA SER A 105 2.90 18.53 -12.65
C SER A 105 2.89 20.03 -12.90
N PHE A 106 2.02 20.73 -12.17
CA PHE A 106 1.95 22.17 -12.16
C PHE A 106 2.80 22.70 -11.02
N LYS A 107 3.61 23.73 -11.32
CA LYS A 107 4.34 24.50 -10.33
C LYS A 107 3.65 25.84 -10.13
N TYR A 108 2.96 26.00 -9.01
CA TYR A 108 2.36 27.27 -8.60
C TYR A 108 3.41 28.09 -7.86
N LEU A 109 3.96 29.11 -8.51
CA LEU A 109 5.05 29.95 -7.98
C LEU A 109 4.52 31.31 -7.55
N VAL A 110 4.91 31.74 -6.35
CA VAL A 110 4.72 33.10 -5.85
C VAL A 110 6.10 33.76 -5.74
N ASN A 111 6.29 34.85 -6.48
CA ASN A 111 7.52 35.63 -6.45
C ASN A 111 7.70 36.38 -5.11
N SER A 112 8.88 36.92 -4.88
CA SER A 112 9.14 37.73 -3.69
C SER A 112 8.25 38.99 -3.68
N GLY A 113 7.85 39.45 -2.48
CA GLY A 113 7.01 40.64 -2.29
C GLY A 113 5.51 40.47 -2.55
N VAL A 114 5.06 39.32 -3.05
CA VAL A 114 3.64 39.06 -3.36
C VAL A 114 3.14 37.79 -2.69
N LYS A 115 1.81 37.65 -2.58
CA LYS A 115 1.14 36.46 -2.02
C LYS A 115 0.17 35.92 -3.06
N GLY A 116 -0.06 34.61 -3.03
CA GLY A 116 -0.96 33.93 -3.97
C GLY A 116 -2.00 33.09 -3.25
N VAL A 117 -3.07 32.76 -3.95
CA VAL A 117 -4.06 31.76 -3.53
C VAL A 117 -4.24 30.78 -4.67
N VAL A 118 -4.22 29.49 -4.34
CA VAL A 118 -4.37 28.38 -5.29
C VAL A 118 -5.48 27.47 -4.80
N ASP A 119 -6.42 27.16 -5.67
CA ASP A 119 -7.37 26.07 -5.49
C ASP A 119 -6.77 24.82 -6.13
N LEU A 120 -6.54 23.79 -5.32
CA LEU A 120 -5.97 22.51 -5.75
C LEU A 120 -7.04 21.65 -6.47
N PRO A 121 -6.63 20.65 -7.27
CA PRO A 121 -7.57 19.80 -8.01
C PRO A 121 -8.59 19.02 -7.15
N ASP A 122 -8.31 18.84 -5.86
CA ASP A 122 -9.22 18.19 -4.89
C ASP A 122 -10.19 19.18 -4.21
N GLY A 123 -10.13 20.47 -4.57
CA GLY A 123 -10.91 21.54 -3.95
C GLY A 123 -10.29 22.15 -2.69
N SER A 124 -9.10 21.67 -2.27
CA SER A 124 -8.38 22.28 -1.13
C SER A 124 -7.86 23.66 -1.51
N LYS A 125 -7.84 24.59 -0.56
CA LYS A 125 -7.37 25.97 -0.78
C LYS A 125 -6.05 26.20 -0.09
N VAL A 126 -5.10 26.79 -0.82
CA VAL A 126 -3.78 27.11 -0.29
C VAL A 126 -3.44 28.56 -0.54
N TRP A 127 -3.16 29.29 0.53
CA TRP A 127 -2.50 30.59 0.45
C TRP A 127 -1.01 30.32 0.43
N LEU A 128 -0.29 30.97 -0.47
CA LEU A 128 1.15 30.91 -0.61
C LEU A 128 1.76 32.26 -0.26
N ASN A 129 2.74 32.25 0.64
CA ASN A 129 3.49 33.44 1.00
C ASN A 129 4.56 33.78 -0.05
N SER A 130 5.20 34.93 0.08
CA SER A 130 6.26 35.37 -0.83
C SER A 130 7.37 34.32 -0.97
N SER A 131 7.96 34.21 -2.17
CA SER A 131 9.07 33.28 -2.44
C SER A 131 8.75 31.82 -2.12
N SER A 132 7.49 31.42 -2.34
CA SER A 132 7.00 30.08 -2.09
C SER A 132 6.47 29.44 -3.36
N TYR A 133 6.52 28.12 -3.44
CA TYR A 133 5.87 27.38 -4.50
C TYR A 133 5.34 26.03 -4.06
N ILE A 134 4.32 25.58 -4.76
CA ILE A 134 3.79 24.22 -4.66
C ILE A 134 3.99 23.49 -5.98
N ILE A 135 4.42 22.23 -5.90
CA ILE A 135 4.39 21.29 -7.02
C ILE A 135 3.23 20.34 -6.76
N CYS A 136 2.27 20.31 -7.70
CA CYS A 136 1.06 19.51 -7.60
C CYS A 136 0.82 18.79 -8.93
N PRO A 137 0.44 17.50 -8.93
CA PRO A 137 0.02 16.83 -10.16
C PRO A 137 -1.29 17.42 -10.68
N GLU A 138 -1.53 17.32 -11.99
CA GLU A 138 -2.81 17.68 -12.62
C GLU A 138 -3.99 16.88 -12.02
N ARG A 139 -3.73 15.62 -11.68
CA ARG A 139 -4.70 14.74 -11.03
C ARG A 139 -4.02 13.96 -9.92
N PHE A 140 -4.66 13.94 -8.76
CA PHE A 140 -4.23 13.11 -7.64
C PHE A 140 -4.47 11.62 -7.90
N SER A 141 -3.65 10.78 -7.28
CA SER A 141 -3.83 9.33 -7.33
C SER A 141 -5.13 8.91 -6.65
N ASN A 142 -5.56 7.66 -6.81
CA ASN A 142 -6.75 7.14 -6.11
C ASN A 142 -6.48 6.82 -4.62
N ILE A 143 -5.24 6.93 -4.15
CA ILE A 143 -4.83 6.49 -2.80
C ILE A 143 -4.46 7.69 -1.91
N CYS A 144 -3.83 8.72 -2.48
CA CYS A 144 -3.46 9.93 -1.75
C CYS A 144 -3.35 11.16 -2.66
N ARG A 145 -3.35 12.33 -2.02
CA ARG A 145 -3.11 13.64 -2.62
C ARG A 145 -1.71 14.11 -2.29
N GLU A 146 -0.72 13.75 -3.10
CA GLU A 146 0.67 14.12 -2.86
C GLU A 146 1.02 15.47 -3.51
N ILE A 147 1.63 16.36 -2.74
CA ILE A 147 2.19 17.65 -3.19
C ILE A 147 3.55 17.91 -2.54
N GLU A 148 4.31 18.84 -3.11
CA GLU A 148 5.53 19.37 -2.51
C GLU A 148 5.34 20.87 -2.22
N LEU A 149 5.75 21.31 -1.02
CA LEU A 149 5.80 22.72 -0.65
C LEU A 149 7.24 23.15 -0.37
N ILE A 150 7.63 24.25 -1.01
CA ILE A 150 8.86 24.98 -0.69
C ILE A 150 8.46 26.42 -0.34
N GLY A 151 8.88 26.88 0.83
CA GLY A 151 8.47 28.18 1.38
C GLY A 151 7.37 28.04 2.41
N GLU A 152 6.41 28.97 2.43
CA GLU A 152 5.33 29.00 3.42
C GLU A 152 3.94 29.00 2.78
N GLY A 153 3.07 28.16 3.32
CA GLY A 153 1.68 28.08 2.90
C GLY A 153 0.72 27.86 4.07
N TYR A 154 -0.45 28.46 3.94
CA TYR A 154 -1.61 28.18 4.81
C TYR A 154 -2.58 27.29 4.03
N PHE A 155 -2.93 26.16 4.61
CA PHE A 155 -3.73 25.12 3.95
C PHE A 155 -5.10 25.00 4.61
N GLU A 156 -6.13 24.92 3.77
CA GLU A 156 -7.47 24.47 4.13
C GLU A 156 -7.76 23.22 3.32
N VAL A 157 -7.51 22.05 3.92
CA VAL A 157 -7.58 20.77 3.22
C VAL A 157 -8.99 20.18 3.30
N VAL A 158 -9.53 19.78 2.15
CA VAL A 158 -10.84 19.12 2.06
C VAL A 158 -10.82 17.81 2.87
N PRO A 159 -11.77 17.61 3.80
CA PRO A 159 -11.82 16.41 4.63
C PRO A 159 -12.05 15.12 3.85
N ASP A 160 -11.10 14.20 3.96
CA ASP A 160 -11.22 12.82 3.52
C ASP A 160 -10.19 11.95 4.27
N LYS A 161 -10.68 10.99 5.08
CA LYS A 161 -9.84 10.08 5.87
C LYS A 161 -9.24 8.96 5.04
N ASN A 162 -9.90 8.54 3.97
CA ASN A 162 -9.46 7.45 3.11
C ASN A 162 -8.54 7.94 1.99
N TRP A 163 -8.54 9.25 1.74
CA TRP A 163 -7.73 9.89 0.71
C TRP A 163 -6.85 11.01 1.31
N PRO A 164 -5.83 10.67 2.10
CA PRO A 164 -5.02 11.65 2.81
C PRO A 164 -4.22 12.55 1.86
N MET A 165 -3.99 13.79 2.27
CA MET A 165 -3.02 14.68 1.63
C MET A 165 -1.65 14.50 2.28
N ILE A 166 -0.63 14.38 1.43
CA ILE A 166 0.77 14.15 1.79
C ILE A 166 1.59 15.32 1.24
N ILE A 167 2.25 16.06 2.12
CA ILE A 167 3.02 17.26 1.75
C ILE A 167 4.48 16.99 2.05
N LYS A 168 5.30 16.96 1.01
CA LYS A 168 6.75 16.90 1.09
C LYS A 168 7.31 18.30 1.33
N THR A 169 8.31 18.38 2.20
CA THR A 169 8.95 19.64 2.62
C THR A 169 10.43 19.63 2.29
N SER A 170 11.06 20.81 2.28
CA SER A 170 12.49 20.96 2.00
C SER A 170 13.44 20.42 3.08
N LYS A 171 12.92 19.96 4.22
CA LYS A 171 13.71 19.60 5.43
C LYS A 171 13.40 18.18 5.93
N ASP A 172 13.15 17.25 5.01
CA ASP A 172 12.96 15.81 5.26
C ASP A 172 11.79 15.46 6.22
N LEU A 173 10.85 16.39 6.39
CA LEU A 173 9.55 16.13 7.01
C LEU A 173 8.50 15.88 5.93
N THR A 174 7.64 14.90 6.18
CA THR A 174 6.44 14.65 5.40
C THR A 174 5.23 14.88 6.28
N ILE A 175 4.32 15.74 5.84
CA ILE A 175 3.12 16.11 6.59
C ILE A 175 1.94 15.37 5.99
N LYS A 176 1.23 14.59 6.80
CA LYS A 176 0.04 13.83 6.40
C LYS A 176 -1.19 14.38 7.10
N VAL A 177 -2.22 14.71 6.34
CA VAL A 177 -3.46 15.31 6.83
C VAL A 177 -4.69 14.71 6.13
N THR A 178 -5.84 14.79 6.78
CA THR A 178 -7.10 14.16 6.31
C THR A 178 -8.30 15.12 6.34
N GLY A 179 -8.07 16.43 6.51
CA GLY A 179 -9.12 17.44 6.65
C GLY A 179 -8.77 18.44 7.73
N THR A 180 -7.82 19.32 7.42
CA THR A 180 -7.05 20.03 8.43
C THR A 180 -6.80 21.46 7.96
N SER A 181 -6.87 22.42 8.88
CA SER A 181 -6.38 23.78 8.65
C SER A 181 -5.08 24.00 9.41
N PHE A 182 -4.01 24.37 8.70
CA PHE A 182 -2.68 24.53 9.29
C PHE A 182 -1.82 25.52 8.49
N ASN A 183 -0.79 26.07 9.14
CA ASN A 183 0.26 26.84 8.49
C ASN A 183 1.55 26.02 8.49
N LEU A 184 2.24 25.97 7.36
CA LEU A 184 3.53 25.29 7.22
C LEU A 184 4.54 26.24 6.60
N SER A 185 5.60 26.55 7.33
CA SER A 185 6.75 27.34 6.89
C SER A 185 7.98 26.45 6.81
N SER A 186 8.42 26.16 5.59
CA SER A 186 9.55 25.29 5.25
C SER A 186 10.40 25.93 4.15
N TYR A 187 10.94 27.12 4.43
CA TYR A 187 11.92 27.74 3.55
C TYR A 187 13.27 26.99 3.62
N PRO A 188 13.93 26.69 2.48
CA PRO A 188 15.24 26.05 2.48
C PRO A 188 16.33 26.85 3.21
N ASP A 189 16.28 28.18 3.09
CA ASP A 189 17.26 29.12 3.65
C ASP A 189 17.00 29.45 5.13
N ASP A 190 15.86 29.04 5.70
CA ASP A 190 15.58 29.20 7.13
C ASP A 190 16.28 28.14 7.97
N ASP A 191 16.67 28.49 9.20
CA ASP A 191 17.28 27.55 10.14
C ASP A 191 16.25 26.57 10.74
N LYS A 192 14.97 26.92 10.62
CA LYS A 192 13.84 26.17 11.19
C LYS A 192 12.72 25.93 10.17
N LEU A 193 12.02 24.81 10.33
CA LEU A 193 10.68 24.55 9.79
C LEU A 193 9.67 24.73 10.93
N ILE A 194 8.56 25.40 10.65
CA ILE A 194 7.48 25.60 11.60
C ILE A 194 6.18 25.06 11.01
N LEU A 195 5.53 24.17 11.72
CA LEU A 195 4.18 23.69 11.44
C LEU A 195 3.25 24.09 12.58
N THR A 196 2.17 24.78 12.27
CA THR A 196 1.18 25.24 13.24
C THR A 196 -0.19 24.68 12.89
N LEU A 197 -0.79 23.92 13.81
CA LEU A 197 -2.07 23.27 13.59
C LEU A 197 -3.23 24.10 14.17
N ILE A 198 -4.17 24.50 13.32
CA ILE A 198 -5.36 25.27 13.70
C ILE A 198 -6.54 24.34 13.98
N SER A 199 -6.83 23.40 13.09
CA SER A 199 -7.95 22.45 13.24
C SER A 199 -7.66 21.12 12.54
N GLY A 200 -8.27 20.03 13.02
CA GLY A 200 -8.06 18.68 12.47
C GLY A 200 -6.93 17.92 13.17
N GLU A 201 -6.36 16.93 12.49
CA GLU A 201 -5.21 16.13 12.94
C GLU A 201 -4.10 16.22 11.88
N VAL A 202 -2.86 16.24 12.34
CA VAL A 202 -1.68 16.15 11.46
C VAL A 202 -0.79 15.03 11.97
N THR A 203 -0.35 14.16 11.06
CA THR A 203 0.77 13.24 11.31
C THR A 203 2.00 13.77 10.61
N VAL A 204 3.07 13.98 11.37
CA VAL A 204 4.37 14.42 10.88
C VAL A 204 5.31 13.23 10.88
N ILE A 205 5.83 12.89 9.71
CA ILE A 205 6.76 11.79 9.51
C ILE A 205 8.14 12.39 9.32
N ASN A 206 9.07 12.11 10.23
CA ASN A 206 10.47 12.48 10.11
C ASN A 206 11.24 11.32 9.48
N GLN A 207 11.66 11.50 8.23
CA GLN A 207 12.28 10.44 7.44
C GLN A 207 13.69 10.07 7.95
N ARG A 208 14.41 11.01 8.57
CA ARG A 208 15.80 10.79 9.06
C ARG A 208 15.87 9.79 10.20
N ILE A 209 14.90 9.87 11.12
CA ILE A 209 14.84 9.02 12.32
C ILE A 209 13.74 7.97 12.26
N ASN A 210 13.01 7.91 11.15
CA ASN A 210 11.87 7.02 10.92
C ASN A 210 10.85 7.05 12.09
N LYS A 211 10.48 8.26 12.54
CA LYS A 211 9.49 8.46 13.61
C LYS A 211 8.32 9.30 13.13
N GLU A 212 7.16 8.99 13.67
CA GLU A 212 5.92 9.73 13.46
C GLU A 212 5.53 10.50 14.71
N PHE A 213 5.01 11.70 14.51
CA PHE A 213 4.48 12.56 15.56
C PHE A 213 3.07 12.95 15.18
N LYS A 214 2.14 12.82 16.13
CA LYS A 214 0.77 13.31 15.94
C LYS A 214 0.63 14.68 16.56
N MET A 215 -0.04 15.58 15.85
CA MET A 215 -0.38 16.90 16.35
C MET A 215 -1.89 17.05 16.49
N THR A 216 -2.29 17.74 17.55
CA THR A 216 -3.65 18.19 17.83
C THR A 216 -3.75 19.72 17.70
N PRO A 217 -4.97 20.28 17.56
CA PRO A 217 -5.17 21.72 17.46
C PRO A 217 -4.46 22.54 18.54
N ASN A 218 -4.00 23.73 18.18
CA ASN A 218 -3.20 24.63 19.02
C ASN A 218 -1.75 24.17 19.30
N GLN A 219 -1.31 23.08 18.67
CA GLN A 219 0.09 22.66 18.73
C GLN A 219 0.93 23.27 17.62
N GLU A 220 2.20 23.52 17.95
CA GLU A 220 3.25 23.95 17.02
C GLU A 220 4.40 22.96 17.07
N LEU A 221 4.90 22.58 15.91
CA LEU A 221 6.11 21.78 15.75
C LEU A 221 7.18 22.64 15.09
N VAL A 222 8.34 22.72 15.73
CA VAL A 222 9.52 23.42 15.24
C VAL A 222 10.64 22.41 15.06
N LEU A 223 11.08 22.23 13.81
CA LEU A 223 12.30 21.50 13.50
C LEU A 223 13.41 22.51 13.24
N LYS A 224 14.43 22.52 14.09
CA LYS A 224 15.64 23.34 13.91
C LYS A 224 16.85 22.43 13.92
N GLN A 225 17.61 22.43 12.82
CA GLN A 225 18.65 21.41 12.56
C GLN A 225 18.03 20.01 12.66
N ASP A 226 18.49 19.18 13.60
CA ASP A 226 17.95 17.84 13.89
C ASP A 226 17.08 17.81 15.16
N SER A 227 16.91 18.94 15.83
CA SER A 227 16.07 19.05 17.03
C SER A 227 14.64 19.37 16.64
N LEU A 228 13.74 18.42 16.92
CA LEU A 228 12.30 18.60 16.79
C LEU A 228 11.71 18.91 18.16
N LYS A 229 11.02 20.04 18.27
CA LYS A 229 10.32 20.48 19.47
C LYS A 229 8.84 20.67 19.17
N MET A 230 7.99 20.21 20.08
CA MET A 230 6.55 20.42 20.00
C MET A 230 6.10 21.26 21.18
N SER A 231 5.28 22.28 20.91
CA SER A 231 4.66 23.16 21.90
C SER A 231 3.15 22.96 21.87
N ASN A 232 2.51 23.01 23.05
CA ASN A 232 1.05 22.98 23.20
C ASN A 232 0.39 24.36 23.12
N ASN A 233 1.18 25.41 22.90
CA ASN A 233 0.70 26.77 22.80
C ASN A 233 1.32 27.45 21.58
N ALA A 234 0.73 27.18 20.41
CA ALA A 234 1.14 27.79 19.16
C ALA A 234 0.81 29.28 19.13
N ASN A 235 1.72 30.10 18.59
CA ASN A 235 1.41 31.51 18.29
C ASN A 235 0.66 31.61 16.95
N ILE A 236 -0.56 31.04 16.90
CA ILE A 236 -1.41 31.02 15.70
C ILE A 236 -1.59 32.43 15.11
N PRO A 237 -1.87 33.49 15.89
CA PRO A 237 -2.01 34.84 15.34
C PRO A 237 -0.76 35.29 14.58
N ASN A 238 0.43 35.05 15.12
CA ASN A 238 1.68 35.45 14.48
C ASN A 238 2.01 34.63 13.23
N ASN A 239 1.75 33.32 13.26
CA ASN A 239 2.10 32.44 12.15
C ASN A 239 1.12 32.51 10.98
N THR A 240 -0.07 33.07 11.19
CA THR A 240 -1.12 33.16 10.15
C THR A 240 -1.45 34.59 9.74
N ALA A 241 -0.94 35.60 10.46
CA ALA A 241 -1.17 37.03 10.20
C ALA A 241 -0.91 37.42 8.74
N TRP A 242 0.13 36.85 8.13
CA TRP A 242 0.55 37.18 6.76
C TRP A 242 -0.54 36.89 5.71
N LYS A 243 -1.35 35.85 5.91
CA LYS A 243 -2.49 35.50 5.03
C LYS A 243 -3.53 36.63 4.99
N ASN A 244 -3.65 37.38 6.08
CA ASN A 244 -4.57 38.51 6.23
C ASN A 244 -3.90 39.87 5.93
N GLY A 245 -2.72 39.86 5.30
CA GLY A 245 -1.99 41.09 4.98
C GLY A 245 -1.39 41.79 6.21
N LEU A 246 -1.16 41.06 7.30
CA LEU A 246 -0.51 41.60 8.50
C LEU A 246 0.91 41.08 8.62
N LEU A 247 1.88 42.00 8.73
CA LEU A 247 3.25 41.69 9.09
C LEU A 247 3.40 41.88 10.60
N LEU A 248 3.49 40.76 11.32
CA LEU A 248 3.59 40.74 12.77
C LEU A 248 4.97 40.28 13.24
N PHE A 249 5.52 41.03 14.18
CA PHE A 249 6.69 40.70 14.97
C PHE A 249 6.29 40.76 16.44
N ASP A 250 6.45 39.65 17.13
CA ASP A 250 6.22 39.54 18.57
C ASP A 250 7.51 39.03 19.19
N ASN A 251 8.28 39.92 19.82
CA ASN A 251 9.57 39.64 20.41
C ASN A 251 10.44 38.78 19.46
N THR A 252 10.56 39.20 18.20
CA THR A 252 11.15 38.39 17.13
C THR A 252 12.64 38.71 16.98
N PRO A 253 13.55 37.71 16.93
CA PRO A 253 14.98 37.95 16.70
C PRO A 253 15.25 38.68 15.38
N MET A 254 16.20 39.62 15.36
CA MET A 254 16.44 40.47 14.19
C MET A 254 16.77 39.68 12.91
N LYS A 255 17.46 38.54 13.04
CA LYS A 255 17.71 37.62 11.91
C LYS A 255 16.41 37.16 11.21
N GLU A 256 15.36 36.89 11.99
CA GLU A 256 14.05 36.50 11.46
C GLU A 256 13.26 37.71 10.94
N VAL A 257 13.39 38.86 11.61
CA VAL A 257 12.78 40.13 11.17
C VAL A 257 13.28 40.48 9.77
N ILE A 258 14.59 40.45 9.57
CA ILE A 258 15.25 40.72 8.29
C ILE A 258 14.68 39.82 7.18
N LYS A 259 14.72 38.49 7.37
CA LYS A 259 14.19 37.53 6.39
C LYS A 259 12.72 37.76 6.07
N LYS A 260 11.90 38.03 7.08
CA LYS A 260 10.48 38.37 6.90
C LYS A 260 10.31 39.65 6.11
N MET A 261 11.10 40.69 6.37
CA MET A 261 11.07 41.95 5.61
C MET A 261 11.51 41.76 4.16
N GLU A 262 12.60 41.01 3.92
CA GLU A 262 13.07 40.67 2.57
C GLU A 262 11.98 40.01 1.73
N ARG A 263 11.30 39.01 2.31
CA ARG A 263 10.18 38.31 1.66
C ARG A 263 8.95 39.20 1.49
N TRP A 264 8.62 39.99 2.51
CA TRP A 264 7.42 40.81 2.51
C TRP A 264 7.48 41.94 1.47
N TYR A 265 8.65 42.58 1.31
CA TYR A 265 8.83 43.73 0.42
C TYR A 265 9.57 43.41 -0.87
N GLY A 266 10.13 42.21 -1.03
CA GLY A 266 10.91 41.86 -2.23
C GLY A 266 12.26 42.56 -2.30
N ILE A 267 12.89 42.78 -1.15
CA ILE A 267 14.15 43.53 -0.98
C ILE A 267 15.28 42.61 -0.52
N THR A 268 16.51 43.12 -0.57
CA THR A 268 17.69 42.50 0.04
C THR A 268 18.18 43.39 1.17
N ILE A 269 18.45 42.80 2.33
CA ILE A 269 18.96 43.52 3.50
C ILE A 269 20.38 43.03 3.80
N VAL A 270 21.33 43.95 3.74
CA VAL A 270 22.73 43.73 4.09
C VAL A 270 22.98 44.31 5.48
N VAL A 271 23.47 43.48 6.40
CA VAL A 271 23.83 43.91 7.76
C VAL A 271 25.34 44.13 7.82
N LYS A 272 25.78 45.35 8.11
CA LYS A 272 27.21 45.69 8.27
C LYS A 272 27.75 45.29 9.65
N ASP A 273 26.98 45.58 10.71
CA ASP A 273 27.41 45.39 12.09
C ASP A 273 26.68 44.22 12.73
N ASN A 274 27.44 43.21 13.18
CA ASN A 274 26.86 41.97 13.71
C ASN A 274 26.02 42.16 14.98
N GLU A 275 26.25 43.23 15.76
CA GLU A 275 25.46 43.56 16.95
C GLU A 275 23.97 43.79 16.64
N ILE A 276 23.62 44.09 15.39
CA ILE A 276 22.23 44.20 14.93
C ILE A 276 21.47 42.89 15.16
N TYR A 277 22.15 41.74 15.08
CA TYR A 277 21.51 40.43 15.27
C TYR A 277 21.10 40.16 16.73
N ASP A 278 21.62 40.93 17.69
CA ASP A 278 21.27 40.81 19.11
C ASP A 278 19.93 41.50 19.44
N TYR A 279 19.42 42.32 18.53
CA TYR A 279 18.15 43.01 18.72
C TYR A 279 16.95 42.07 18.54
N ARG A 280 15.86 42.45 19.21
CA ARG A 280 14.54 41.84 19.06
C ARG A 280 13.53 42.93 18.73
N PHE A 281 12.55 42.59 17.90
CA PHE A 281 11.58 43.55 17.40
C PHE A 281 10.16 43.10 17.70
N THR A 282 9.34 44.05 18.17
CA THR A 282 7.91 43.87 18.40
C THR A 282 7.17 44.99 17.70
N ALA A 283 6.42 44.65 16.66
CA ALA A 283 5.65 45.60 15.87
C ALA A 283 4.59 44.88 15.04
N LYS A 284 3.57 45.63 14.62
CA LYS A 284 2.50 45.15 13.75
C LYS A 284 2.30 46.15 12.62
N PHE A 285 2.37 45.67 11.39
CA PHE A 285 2.16 46.47 10.18
C PHE A 285 1.08 45.82 9.32
N ARG A 286 0.35 46.64 8.56
CA ARG A 286 -0.69 46.22 7.62
C ARG A 286 -0.42 46.74 6.21
N SER A 287 -0.06 48.02 6.10
CA SER A 287 0.02 48.71 4.81
C SER A 287 1.23 49.64 4.73
N GLU A 288 2.09 49.64 5.74
CA GLU A 288 3.27 50.48 5.82
C GLU A 288 4.28 50.09 4.73
N SER A 289 4.91 51.10 4.14
CA SER A 289 6.01 50.88 3.20
C SER A 289 7.26 50.39 3.93
N VAL A 290 8.19 49.79 3.19
CA VAL A 290 9.50 49.41 3.73
C VAL A 290 10.19 50.59 4.41
N SER A 291 10.12 51.79 3.84
CA SER A 291 10.73 53.00 4.40
C SER A 291 10.12 53.39 5.73
N GLN A 292 8.79 53.28 5.87
CA GLN A 292 8.09 53.56 7.14
C GLN A 292 8.48 52.55 8.22
N VAL A 293 8.59 51.26 7.87
CA VAL A 293 9.04 50.23 8.81
C VAL A 293 10.49 50.47 9.24
N LEU A 294 11.38 50.82 8.31
CA LEU A 294 12.78 51.15 8.61
C LEU A 294 12.91 52.41 9.47
N GLU A 295 12.07 53.42 9.25
CA GLU A 295 11.99 54.62 10.08
C GLU A 295 11.59 54.27 11.52
N ILE A 296 10.59 53.42 11.70
CA ILE A 296 10.17 52.93 13.02
C ILE A 296 11.29 52.12 13.69
N LEU A 297 12.01 51.27 12.93
CA LEU A 297 13.15 50.53 13.44
C LEU A 297 14.28 51.47 13.91
N ASN A 298 14.58 52.50 13.12
CA ASN A 298 15.59 53.52 13.45
C ASN A 298 15.16 54.38 14.65
N PHE A 299 13.87 54.67 14.81
CA PHE A 299 13.37 55.43 15.97
C PHE A 299 13.41 54.61 17.27
N SER A 300 13.17 53.30 17.18
CA SER A 300 13.09 52.39 18.34
C SER A 300 14.42 51.73 18.72
N SER A 301 15.49 51.97 17.97
CA SER A 301 16.81 51.35 18.20
C SER A 301 17.96 52.27 17.78
N LYS A 302 19.21 51.79 17.89
CA LYS A 302 20.39 52.50 17.35
C LYS A 302 20.66 52.17 15.87
N ILE A 303 19.83 51.32 15.26
CA ILE A 303 20.02 50.82 13.92
C ILE A 303 19.71 51.94 12.92
N LYS A 304 20.72 52.31 12.13
CA LYS A 304 20.59 53.19 10.98
C LYS A 304 20.45 52.36 9.71
N TYR A 305 19.95 53.00 8.66
CA TYR A 305 19.78 52.36 7.37
C TYR A 305 20.14 53.29 6.21
N ASN A 306 20.57 52.70 5.10
CA ASN A 306 20.67 53.36 3.79
C ASN A 306 19.88 52.54 2.76
N ILE A 307 19.22 53.20 1.81
CA ILE A 307 18.42 52.57 0.77
C ILE A 307 19.04 52.87 -0.59
N GLU A 308 19.40 51.81 -1.32
CA GLU A 308 19.94 51.87 -2.69
C GLU A 308 19.13 50.92 -3.57
N GLY A 309 18.08 51.45 -4.22
CA GLY A 309 17.15 50.63 -5.01
C GLY A 309 16.42 49.61 -4.14
N THR A 310 16.64 48.32 -4.41
CA THR A 310 16.06 47.20 -3.63
C THR A 310 17.00 46.68 -2.54
N VAL A 311 18.18 47.29 -2.37
CA VAL A 311 19.17 46.91 -1.37
C VAL A 311 19.11 47.89 -0.20
N ILE A 312 18.93 47.36 0.99
CA ILE A 312 18.93 48.13 2.24
C ILE A 312 20.14 47.70 3.05
N THR A 313 20.96 48.67 3.44
CA THR A 313 22.10 48.42 4.32
C THR A 313 21.75 48.86 5.73
N LEU A 314 21.80 47.95 6.70
CA LEU A 314 21.65 48.24 8.12
C LEU A 314 23.03 48.34 8.79
N PHE A 315 23.22 49.35 9.63
CA PHE A 315 24.45 49.61 10.37
C PHE A 315 24.14 50.33 11.69
N VAL A 316 25.10 50.37 12.61
CA VAL A 316 24.97 51.11 13.88
C VAL A 316 25.91 52.31 13.85
N SER A 317 25.43 53.44 14.40
CA SER A 317 26.24 54.65 14.63
C SER A 317 26.75 54.70 16.06
#